data_AF-A0A969Q474-F1
#
_entry.id   AF-A0A969Q474-F1
#
_cell.length_a   1.000
_cell.length_b   1.000
_cell.length_c   1.000
_cell.angle_alpha   90.00
_cell.angle_beta   90.00
_cell.angle_gamma   90.00
#
_symmetry.space_group_name_H-M   'P 1'
#
loop_
_entity.id
_entity.type
_entity.pdbx_description
1 polymer ?
#
loop_
_entity_poly.entity_id
_entity_poly.type
_entity_poly.pdbx_seq_one_letter_code
_entity_poly.pdbx_strand_id
1 'polypeptide(L)'
;MGLTTKGSIGAKTAQTLSQAAQRVQELCDAAKSINPDVLVLCHGGPIAEPEDAQYVLSNTEGIVGFYGASSMERLPVEPAITGRVREFTSLAFRSRG
;
A
#
# COMPACT_ATOMS: atom_id res chain seq x y z
N MET A 1 -9.88 2.49 2.71
CA MET A 1 -9.30 3.23 3.87
C MET A 1 -8.83 4.65 3.53
N GLY A 2 -9.42 5.33 2.53
CA GLY A 2 -8.95 6.63 2.04
C GLY A 2 -7.81 6.52 1.03
N LEU A 3 -7.19 7.65 0.69
CA LEU A 3 -6.08 7.71 -0.27
C LEU A 3 -4.85 6.96 0.28
N THR A 4 -4.21 6.16 -0.58
CA THR A 4 -2.96 5.47 -0.23
C THR A 4 -1.86 6.48 0.07
N THR A 5 -1.24 6.35 1.23
CA THR A 5 -0.06 7.14 1.62
C THR A 5 1.21 6.47 1.12
N LYS A 6 2.34 7.20 1.13
CA LYS A 6 3.65 6.85 0.52
C LYS A 6 3.82 7.24 -0.95
N GLY A 7 5.08 7.19 -1.39
CA GLY A 7 5.53 7.68 -2.69
C GLY A 7 5.72 9.19 -2.72
N SER A 8 6.17 9.67 -3.86
CA SER A 8 6.45 11.09 -4.12
C SER A 8 5.18 11.97 -4.12
N ILE A 9 4.01 11.37 -4.39
CA ILE A 9 2.71 12.07 -4.51
C ILE A 9 1.63 11.54 -3.54
N GLY A 10 2.01 10.75 -2.54
CA GLY A 10 1.05 10.17 -1.58
C GLY A 10 0.37 11.21 -0.70
N ALA A 11 -0.82 10.87 -0.18
CA ALA A 11 -1.50 11.72 0.79
C ALA A 11 -0.66 11.89 2.07
N LYS A 12 -0.60 13.11 2.62
CA LYS A 12 0.18 13.44 3.82
C LYS A 12 -0.54 13.11 5.13
N THR A 13 -1.84 12.88 5.08
CA THR A 13 -2.68 12.56 6.22
C THR A 13 -3.32 11.20 6.03
N ALA A 14 -3.03 10.29 6.94
CA ALA A 14 -3.78 9.05 7.09
C ALA A 14 -3.98 8.74 8.57
N GLN A 15 -5.09 8.05 8.82
CA GLN A 15 -5.27 7.22 10.00
C GLN A 15 -4.06 6.29 10.22
N THR A 16 -3.80 5.92 11.47
CA THR A 16 -2.74 4.97 11.80
C THR A 16 -3.07 3.58 11.22
N LEU A 17 -2.06 2.72 11.09
CA LEU A 17 -2.27 1.36 10.61
C LEU A 17 -3.19 0.55 11.54
N SER A 18 -3.11 0.78 12.86
CA SER A 18 -4.01 0.17 13.85
C SER A 18 -5.46 0.65 13.71
N GLN A 19 -5.68 1.95 13.53
CA GLN A 19 -7.01 2.51 13.24
C GLN A 19 -7.57 1.95 11.93
N ALA A 20 -6.70 1.73 10.95
CA ALA A 20 -7.12 1.10 9.70
C ALA A 20 -7.55 -0.35 9.90
N ALA A 21 -6.81 -1.15 10.66
CA ALA A 21 -7.21 -2.53 10.98
C ALA A 21 -8.56 -2.58 11.72
N GLN A 22 -8.74 -1.76 12.76
CA GLN A 22 -10.00 -1.69 13.51
C GLN A 22 -11.18 -1.36 12.58
N ARG A 23 -11.02 -0.35 11.72
CA ARG A 23 -12.10 0.07 10.84
C ARG A 23 -12.37 -0.93 9.71
N VAL A 24 -11.37 -1.68 9.26
CA VAL A 24 -11.58 -2.82 8.35
C VAL A 24 -12.43 -3.90 9.03
N GLN A 25 -12.14 -4.23 10.30
CA GLN A 25 -12.94 -5.20 11.05
C GLN A 25 -14.41 -4.76 11.17
N GLU A 26 -14.64 -3.52 11.60
CA GLU A 26 -16.00 -2.96 11.73
C GLU A 26 -16.81 -3.08 10.43
N LEU A 27 -16.17 -2.81 9.29
CA LEU A 27 -16.80 -2.90 7.98
C LEU A 27 -17.03 -4.36 7.53
N CYS A 28 -16.09 -5.25 7.83
CA CYS A 28 -16.20 -6.69 7.55
C CYS A 28 -17.39 -7.29 8.31
N ASP A 29 -17.48 -7.03 9.61
CA ASP A 29 -18.54 -7.53 10.48
C ASP A 29 -19.91 -7.02 10.03
N ALA A 30 -20.01 -5.73 9.72
CA ALA A 30 -21.24 -5.14 9.21
C ALA A 30 -21.69 -5.79 7.89
N ALA A 31 -20.77 -5.98 6.94
CA ALA A 31 -21.08 -6.61 5.66
C ALA A 31 -21.52 -8.07 5.82
N LYS A 32 -20.80 -8.84 6.65
CA LYS A 32 -21.10 -10.25 6.92
C LYS A 32 -22.36 -10.47 7.73
N SER A 33 -22.78 -9.49 8.54
CA SER A 33 -24.07 -9.53 9.24
C SER A 33 -25.27 -9.53 8.28
N ILE A 34 -25.09 -8.99 7.07
CA ILE A 34 -26.11 -8.92 6.02
C ILE A 34 -25.97 -10.11 5.05
N ASN A 35 -24.74 -10.41 4.63
CA ASN A 35 -24.45 -11.53 3.74
C ASN A 35 -23.18 -12.26 4.23
N PRO A 36 -23.30 -13.43 4.87
CA PRO A 36 -22.15 -14.19 5.37
C PRO A 36 -21.12 -14.54 4.28
N ASP A 37 -21.56 -14.71 3.03
CA ASP A 37 -20.75 -15.15 1.90
C ASP A 37 -20.03 -14.00 1.16
N VAL A 38 -20.25 -12.76 1.57
CA VAL A 38 -19.56 -11.61 0.93
C VAL A 38 -18.05 -11.70 1.14
N LEU A 39 -17.30 -11.48 0.06
CA LEU A 39 -15.85 -11.35 0.10
C LEU A 39 -15.48 -9.90 0.45
N VAL A 40 -14.65 -9.74 1.48
CA VAL A 40 -14.20 -8.43 1.94
C VAL A 40 -12.69 -8.34 1.77
N LEU A 41 -12.22 -7.28 1.12
CA LEU A 41 -10.81 -6.98 0.91
C LEU A 41 -10.45 -5.65 1.57
N CYS A 42 -9.23 -5.53 2.10
CA CYS A 42 -8.71 -4.25 2.60
C CYS A 42 -7.97 -3.48 1.48
N HIS A 43 -8.00 -2.14 1.55
CA HIS A 43 -7.38 -1.27 0.53
C HIS A 43 -7.16 0.16 1.06
N GLY A 44 -6.05 0.77 0.64
CA GLY A 44 -5.80 2.22 0.74
C GLY A 44 -5.38 2.71 2.13
N GLY A 45 -5.40 4.02 2.32
CA GLY A 45 -4.95 4.65 3.57
C GLY A 45 -3.48 4.31 3.88
N PRO A 46 -3.15 3.89 5.12
CA PRO A 46 -1.79 3.51 5.48
C PRO A 46 -1.36 2.12 4.97
N ILE A 47 -2.24 1.38 4.28
CA ILE A 47 -1.98 0.01 3.79
C ILE A 47 -1.31 0.10 2.41
N ALA A 48 0.00 0.33 2.41
CA ALA A 48 0.73 0.70 1.20
C ALA A 48 1.83 -0.29 0.79
N GLU A 49 2.46 -0.96 1.76
CA GLU A 49 3.52 -1.95 1.54
C GLU A 49 3.07 -3.36 1.98
N PRO A 50 3.79 -4.42 1.58
CA PRO A 50 3.45 -5.79 1.98
C PRO A 50 3.32 -5.98 3.50
N GLU A 51 4.18 -5.35 4.30
CA GLU A 51 4.15 -5.45 5.76
C GLU A 51 2.90 -4.77 6.35
N ASP A 52 2.44 -3.68 5.73
CA ASP A 52 1.22 -2.99 6.15
C ASP A 52 -0.01 -3.87 5.87
N ALA A 53 -0.06 -4.50 4.70
CA ALA A 53 -1.13 -5.43 4.33
C ALA A 53 -1.12 -6.65 5.25
N GLN A 54 0.06 -7.22 5.52
CA GLN A 54 0.22 -8.34 6.45
C GLN A 54 -0.27 -7.97 7.85
N TYR A 55 0.05 -6.78 8.35
CA TYR A 55 -0.44 -6.32 9.65
C TYR A 55 -1.96 -6.33 9.71
N VAL A 56 -2.65 -5.80 8.69
CA VAL A 56 -4.12 -5.79 8.68
C VAL A 56 -4.68 -7.21 8.63
N LEU A 57 -4.12 -8.09 7.79
CA LEU A 57 -4.54 -9.50 7.72
C LEU A 57 -4.34 -10.23 9.06
N SER A 58 -3.29 -9.91 9.81
CA SER A 58 -3.03 -10.51 11.13
C SER A 58 -3.88 -9.94 12.26
N ASN A 59 -4.53 -8.78 12.05
CA ASN A 59 -5.30 -8.07 13.08
C ASN A 59 -6.79 -7.95 12.72
N THR A 60 -7.27 -8.76 11.77
CA THR A 60 -8.68 -8.82 11.38
C THR A 60 -9.09 -10.26 11.07
N GLU A 61 -10.39 -10.53 11.16
CA GLU A 61 -11.02 -11.81 10.84
C GLU A 61 -12.06 -11.64 9.73
N GLY A 62 -12.21 -12.66 8.89
CA GLY A 62 -13.26 -12.71 7.85
C GLY A 62 -12.97 -11.94 6.56
N ILE A 63 -11.95 -11.07 6.52
CA ILE A 63 -11.44 -10.54 5.26
C ILE A 63 -10.62 -11.60 4.51
N VAL A 64 -10.57 -11.51 3.19
CA VAL A 64 -9.97 -12.55 2.33
C VAL A 64 -8.76 -12.08 1.54
N GLY A 65 -8.29 -10.85 1.77
CA GLY A 65 -7.10 -10.34 1.11
C GLY A 65 -7.00 -8.81 1.06
N PHE A 66 -6.07 -8.36 0.23
CA PHE A 66 -5.75 -6.96 -0.01
C PHE A 66 -5.86 -6.65 -1.50
N TYR A 67 -6.47 -5.50 -1.82
CA TYR A 67 -6.52 -4.97 -3.19
C TYR A 67 -5.47 -3.88 -3.38
N GLY A 68 -4.48 -4.14 -4.24
CA GLY A 68 -3.40 -3.20 -4.55
C GLY A 68 -3.63 -2.45 -5.86
N ALA A 69 -3.35 -1.14 -5.86
CA ALA A 69 -3.29 -0.31 -7.06
C ALA A 69 -1.94 0.42 -7.09
N SER A 70 -1.85 1.62 -6.49
CA SER A 70 -0.58 2.35 -6.40
C SER A 70 0.54 1.57 -5.72
N SER A 71 0.21 0.71 -4.75
CA SER A 71 1.17 -0.19 -4.09
C SER A 71 1.78 -1.23 -5.02
N MET A 72 1.11 -1.55 -6.13
CA MET A 72 1.57 -2.55 -7.10
C MET A 72 2.27 -1.90 -8.30
N GLU A 73 1.81 -0.73 -8.75
CA GLU A 73 2.32 -0.12 -9.99
C GLU A 73 3.15 1.15 -9.79
N ARG A 74 2.80 2.01 -8.82
CA ARG A 74 3.41 3.35 -8.70
C ARG A 74 4.57 3.33 -7.72
N LEU A 75 4.31 2.92 -6.49
CA LEU A 75 5.28 2.90 -5.39
C LEU A 75 6.55 2.09 -5.71
N PRO A 76 6.48 0.88 -6.29
CA PRO A 76 7.70 0.14 -6.64
C PRO A 76 8.44 0.72 -7.84
N VAL A 77 7.73 1.36 -8.78
CA VAL A 77 8.32 1.85 -10.04
C VAL A 77 9.01 3.20 -9.86
N GLU A 78 8.48 4.10 -9.03
CA GLU A 78 9.07 5.42 -8.74
C GLU A 78 10.58 5.37 -8.39
N PRO A 79 11.02 4.61 -7.36
CA PRO A 79 12.44 4.52 -7.02
C PRO A 79 13.24 3.75 -8.07
N ALA A 80 12.65 2.75 -8.73
CA ALA A 80 13.34 1.96 -9.75
C ALA A 80 13.72 2.80 -10.98
N ILE A 81 12.77 3.58 -11.52
CA ILE A 81 13.02 4.49 -12.64
C ILE A 81 14.00 5.58 -12.22
N THR A 82 13.78 6.21 -11.06
CA THR A 82 14.65 7.28 -10.58
C THR A 82 16.08 6.79 -10.37
N GLY A 83 16.26 5.60 -9.79
CA GLY A 83 17.56 4.97 -9.60
C GLY A 83 18.27 4.70 -10.92
N ARG A 84 17.57 4.12 -11.90
CA ARG A 84 18.15 3.84 -13.21
C ARG A 84 18.55 5.10 -13.97
N VAL A 85 17.75 6.17 -13.90
CA VAL A 85 18.12 7.47 -14.50
C VAL A 85 19.39 8.01 -13.86
N ARG A 86 19.50 7.96 -12.53
CA ARG A 86 20.71 8.40 -11.81
C ARG A 86 21.97 7.64 -12.26
N GLU A 87 21.88 6.32 -12.39
CA GLU A 87 22.98 5.46 -12.87
C GLU A 87 23.47 5.88 -14.26
N PHE A 88 22.56 6.19 -15.19
CA PHE A 88 22.95 6.64 -16.53
C PHE A 88 23.55 8.05 -16.53
N THR A 89 22.99 8.95 -15.71
CA THR A 89 23.47 10.33 -15.64
C THR A 89 24.83 10.47 -14.95
N SER A 90 25.27 9.46 -14.19
CA SER A 90 26.56 9.46 -13.50
C SER A 90 27.71 8.86 -14.33
N LEU A 91 27.42 8.37 -15.54
CA LEU A 91 28.46 7.85 -16.44
C LEU A 91 29.44 8.95 -16.82
N ALA A 92 30.74 8.65 -16.71
CA ALA A 92 31.82 9.57 -17.06
C ALA A 92 32.75 8.92 -18.09
N PHE A 93 33.28 9.73 -19.00
CA PHE A 93 34.37 9.29 -19.86
C PHE A 93 35.63 9.07 -19.02
N ARG A 94 36.46 8.09 -19.42
CA ARG A 94 37.80 7.95 -18.83
C ARG A 94 38.55 9.28 -18.97
N SER A 95 39.12 9.77 -17.87
CA SER A 95 40.00 10.94 -17.90
C SER A 95 41.17 10.66 -18.85
N ARG A 96 41.34 11.51 -19.86
CA ARG A 96 42.54 11.47 -20.69
C ARG A 96 43.69 12.01 -19.83
N GLY A 97 44.67 11.13 -19.55
CA GLY A 97 45.96 11.54 -18.99
C GLY A 97 46.78 12.33 -20.01
#